data_AF-A0A398B5J6-F1
#
_entry.id   AF-A0A398B5J6-F1
#
_cell.length_a   1.000
_cell.length_b   1.000
_cell.length_c   1.000
_cell.angle_alpha   90.00
_cell.angle_beta   90.00
_cell.angle_gamma   90.00
#
_symmetry.space_group_name_H-M   'P 1'
#
loop_
_entity.id
_entity.type
_entity.pdbx_description
1 polymer ?
#
loop_
_entity_poly.entity_id
_entity_poly.type
_entity_poly.pdbx_seq_one_letter_code
_entity_poly.pdbx_strand_id
1 'polypeptide(L)'
;MYLGSLEEHRIRNNEIKLVTEALYEANVKDDEILRVLMKVCNVDKEKAMNALRNEKYMLSPCRELYQYLVLEKGFNDHDADVFIHNRARAALARNTELSKLSPSKMFDTLNNADK
;
A
#
# COMPACT_ATOMS: atom_id res chain seq x y z
N MET A 1 21.66 17.33 18.13
CA MET A 1 21.59 17.41 16.65
C MET A 1 21.11 16.06 16.07
N TYR A 2 19.95 15.56 16.52
CA TYR A 2 19.42 14.22 16.18
C TYR A 2 18.01 14.27 15.57
N LEU A 3 17.29 15.40 15.70
CA LEU A 3 15.95 15.58 15.16
C LEU A 3 15.96 15.82 13.64
N GLY A 4 16.98 16.52 13.12
CA GLY A 4 17.12 16.79 11.69
C GLY A 4 17.23 15.52 10.84
N SER A 5 17.99 14.52 11.29
CA SER A 5 18.17 13.28 10.53
C SER A 5 16.90 12.43 10.48
N LEU A 6 16.12 12.36 11.56
CA LEU A 6 14.86 11.62 11.60
C LEU A 6 13.79 12.27 10.72
N GLU A 7 13.67 13.60 10.76
CA GLU A 7 12.76 14.36 9.89
C GLU A 7 13.09 14.12 8.40
N GLU A 8 14.37 14.25 8.04
CA GLU A 8 14.87 14.00 6.68
C GLU A 8 14.65 12.55 6.23
N HIS A 9 14.75 11.58 7.13
CA HIS A 9 14.43 10.19 6.83
C HIS A 9 12.95 9.96 6.57
N ARG A 10 12.05 10.60 7.35
CA ARG A 10 10.60 10.50 7.13
C ARG A 10 10.18 11.15 5.83
N ILE A 11 10.70 12.34 5.52
CA ILE A 11 10.43 13.05 4.27
C ILE A 11 10.81 12.19 3.06
N ARG A 12 12.02 11.63 3.06
CA ARG A 12 12.48 10.75 1.97
C ARG A 12 11.63 9.49 1.83
N ASN A 13 11.22 8.86 2.94
CA ASN A 13 10.37 7.67 2.87
C ASN A 13 8.96 7.99 2.35
N ASN A 14 8.41 9.16 2.69
CA ASN A 14 7.15 9.64 2.13
C ASN A 14 7.27 9.93 0.64
N GLU A 15 8.37 10.55 0.19
CA GLU A 15 8.64 10.79 -1.22
C GLU A 15 8.66 9.49 -2.02
N ILE A 16 9.43 8.49 -1.57
CA ILE A 16 9.49 7.17 -2.21
C ILE A 16 8.10 6.54 -2.30
N LYS A 17 7.31 6.62 -1.22
CA LYS A 17 5.95 6.08 -1.19
C LYS A 17 5.07 6.76 -2.24
N LEU A 18 5.03 8.10 -2.25
CA LEU A 18 4.19 8.87 -3.17
C LEU A 18 4.58 8.66 -4.64
N VAL A 19 5.88 8.60 -4.94
CA VAL A 19 6.37 8.31 -6.29
C VAL A 19 6.00 6.89 -6.72
N THR A 20 6.15 5.91 -5.82
CA THR A 20 5.80 4.51 -6.12
C THR A 20 4.30 4.37 -6.40
N GLU A 21 3.46 4.96 -5.56
CA GLU A 21 2.01 5.00 -5.69
C GLU A 21 1.58 5.61 -7.03
N ALA A 22 2.06 6.81 -7.34
CA ALA A 22 1.71 7.50 -8.59
C ALA A 22 2.12 6.72 -9.85
N LEU A 23 3.30 6.11 -9.85
CA LEU A 23 3.77 5.31 -10.99
C LEU A 23 2.99 4.00 -11.12
N TYR A 24 2.63 3.38 -10.00
CA TYR A 24 1.85 2.14 -9.99
C TYR A 24 0.43 2.38 -10.49
N GLU A 25 -0.23 3.44 -10.03
CA GLU A 25 -1.55 3.86 -10.51
C GLU A 25 -1.56 4.24 -11.99
N ALA A 26 -0.46 4.81 -12.48
CA ALA A 26 -0.26 5.09 -13.90
C ALA A 26 0.02 3.83 -14.76
N ASN A 27 -0.03 2.63 -14.17
CA ASN A 27 0.24 1.34 -14.83
C ASN A 27 1.63 1.28 -15.50
N VAL A 28 2.62 1.96 -14.92
CA VAL A 28 4.01 1.87 -15.36
C VAL A 28 4.54 0.46 -15.06
N LYS A 29 5.33 -0.11 -15.98
CA LYS A 29 5.91 -1.44 -15.78
C LYS A 29 6.85 -1.47 -14.57
N ASP A 30 6.83 -2.57 -13.82
CA ASP A 30 7.63 -2.76 -12.61
C ASP A 30 9.12 -2.41 -12.79
N ASP A 31 9.75 -2.82 -13.89
CA ASP A 31 11.16 -2.54 -14.18
C ASP A 31 11.45 -1.04 -14.36
N GLU A 32 10.51 -0.33 -14.98
CA GLU A 32 10.55 1.11 -15.17
C GLU A 32 10.34 1.85 -13.85
N ILE A 33 9.43 1.37 -12.99
CA ILE A 33 9.23 1.91 -11.63
C ILE A 33 10.52 1.77 -10.84
N LEU A 34 11.14 0.58 -10.82
CA LEU A 34 12.40 0.36 -10.12
C LEU A 34 13.51 1.30 -10.62
N ARG A 35 13.62 1.48 -11.94
CA ARG A 35 14.59 2.41 -12.54
C ARG A 35 14.35 3.85 -12.07
N VAL A 36 13.10 4.31 -12.06
CA VAL A 36 12.74 5.67 -11.61
C VAL A 36 13.05 5.85 -10.13
N LEU A 37 12.66 4.92 -9.26
CA LEU A 37 12.95 5.00 -7.83
C LEU A 37 14.47 5.08 -7.57
N MET A 38 15.26 4.24 -8.25
CA MET A 38 16.71 4.25 -8.09
C MET A 38 17.38 5.54 -8.59
N LYS A 39 16.85 6.17 -9.65
CA LYS A 39 17.46 7.35 -10.28
C LYS A 39 16.96 8.67 -9.72
N VAL A 40 15.66 8.79 -9.47
CA VAL A 40 15.00 10.02 -9.04
C VAL A 40 14.98 10.12 -7.52
N CYS A 41 14.57 9.05 -6.83
CA CYS A 41 14.55 9.03 -5.37
C CYS A 41 15.91 8.67 -4.74
N ASN A 42 16.93 8.40 -5.58
CA ASN A 42 18.30 8.08 -5.17
C ASN A 42 18.37 6.97 -4.10
N VAL A 43 17.61 5.90 -4.30
CA VAL A 43 17.63 4.71 -3.43
C VAL A 43 18.34 3.55 -4.09
N ASP A 44 18.87 2.64 -3.27
CA ASP A 44 19.38 1.38 -3.77
C ASP A 44 18.26 0.47 -4.31
N LYS A 45 18.68 -0.59 -5.01
CA LYS A 45 17.77 -1.55 -5.64
C LYS A 45 16.90 -2.27 -4.60
N GLU A 46 17.44 -2.60 -3.44
CA GLU A 46 16.70 -3.33 -2.40
C GLU A 46 15.55 -2.48 -1.87
N LYS A 47 15.83 -1.23 -1.54
CA LYS A 47 14.84 -0.26 -1.07
C LYS A 47 13.79 0.04 -2.13
N ALA A 48 14.18 0.17 -3.40
CA ALA A 48 13.24 0.31 -4.51
C ALA A 48 12.33 -0.92 -4.65
N MET A 49 12.89 -2.13 -4.59
CA MET A 49 12.12 -3.38 -4.65
C MET A 49 11.16 -3.52 -3.46
N ASN A 50 11.59 -3.14 -2.26
CA ASN A 50 10.75 -3.18 -1.07
C ASN A 50 9.60 -2.16 -1.15
N ALA A 51 9.87 -0.94 -1.65
CA ALA A 51 8.83 0.05 -1.89
C ALA A 51 7.77 -0.47 -2.88
N LEU A 52 8.20 -0.98 -4.04
CA LEU A 52 7.28 -1.53 -5.04
C LEU A 52 6.50 -2.74 -4.53
N ARG A 53 7.15 -3.66 -3.79
CA ARG A 53 6.45 -4.81 -3.19
C ARG A 53 5.41 -4.38 -2.18
N ASN A 54 5.75 -3.43 -1.30
CA ASN A 54 4.81 -2.92 -0.32
C ASN A 54 3.62 -2.22 -1.00
N GLU A 55 3.87 -1.49 -2.08
CA GLU A 55 2.82 -0.88 -2.89
C GLU A 55 1.85 -1.94 -3.44
N LYS A 56 2.39 -2.94 -4.14
CA LYS A 56 1.62 -4.01 -4.81
C LYS A 56 0.83 -4.89 -3.86
N TYR A 57 1.43 -5.26 -2.73
CA TYR A 57 0.90 -6.31 -1.87
C TYR A 57 0.25 -5.79 -0.59
N MET A 58 0.38 -4.49 -0.28
CA MET A 58 -0.18 -3.91 0.92
C MET A 58 -0.97 -2.64 0.63
N LEU A 59 -0.36 -1.62 0.01
CA LEU A 59 -0.93 -0.29 -0.05
C LEU A 59 -2.05 -0.18 -1.10
N SER A 60 -1.80 -0.59 -2.36
CA SER A 60 -2.83 -0.55 -3.42
C SER A 60 -4.06 -1.39 -3.06
N PRO A 61 -3.91 -2.66 -2.63
CA PRO A 61 -5.07 -3.47 -2.24
C PRO A 61 -5.86 -2.85 -1.07
N CYS A 62 -5.19 -2.23 -0.11
CA CYS A 62 -5.88 -1.53 0.98
C CYS A 62 -6.65 -0.30 0.48
N ARG A 63 -6.10 0.49 -0.44
CA ARG A 63 -6.80 1.66 -1.01
C ARG A 63 -8.00 1.24 -1.84
N GLU A 64 -7.87 0.20 -2.66
CA GLU A 64 -8.97 -0.35 -3.45
C GLU A 64 -10.08 -0.91 -2.55
N LEU A 65 -9.71 -1.64 -1.49
CA LEU A 65 -10.66 -2.14 -0.51
C LEU A 65 -11.35 -1.00 0.25
N TYR A 66 -10.61 0.05 0.62
CA TYR A 66 -11.18 1.24 1.25
C TYR A 66 -12.25 1.88 0.36
N GLN A 67 -11.94 2.10 -0.92
CA GLN A 67 -12.88 2.66 -1.88
C GLN A 67 -14.14 1.79 -2.01
N TYR A 68 -13.98 0.47 -2.07
CA TYR A 68 -15.10 -0.47 -2.09
C TYR A 68 -15.97 -0.38 -0.83
N LEU A 69 -15.37 -0.29 0.35
CA LEU A 69 -16.11 -0.17 1.61
C LEU A 69 -16.97 1.09 1.66
N VAL A 70 -16.41 2.22 1.24
CA VAL A 70 -17.12 3.50 1.23
C VAL A 70 -18.18 3.54 0.14
N LEU A 71 -17.81 3.24 -1.10
CA LEU A 71 -18.66 3.44 -2.27
C LEU A 71 -19.73 2.35 -2.45
N GLU A 72 -19.42 1.09 -2.10
CA GLU A 72 -20.31 -0.05 -2.37
C GLU A 72 -20.92 -0.65 -1.10
N LYS A 73 -20.20 -0.64 0.04
CA LYS A 73 -20.74 -1.15 1.31
C LYS A 73 -21.38 -0.08 2.21
N GLY A 74 -21.22 1.20 1.87
CA GLY A 74 -21.81 2.31 2.62
C GLY A 74 -21.16 2.54 3.99
N PHE A 75 -19.91 2.12 4.18
CA PHE A 75 -19.14 2.48 5.36
C PHE A 75 -18.87 3.99 5.33
N ASN A 76 -18.86 4.62 6.51
CA ASN A 76 -18.25 5.94 6.62
C ASN A 76 -16.72 5.81 6.62
N ASP A 77 -16.04 6.94 6.39
CA ASP A 77 -14.58 6.98 6.29
C ASP A 77 -13.89 6.40 7.54
N HIS A 78 -14.43 6.65 8.73
CA HIS A 78 -13.87 6.16 9.99
C HIS A 78 -13.94 4.65 10.10
N ASP A 79 -15.12 4.06 9.85
CA ASP A 79 -15.31 2.61 9.91
C ASP A 79 -14.49 1.88 8.84
N ALA A 80 -14.37 2.48 7.65
CA ALA A 80 -13.52 1.96 6.59
C ALA A 80 -12.05 1.98 7.00
N ASP A 81 -11.54 3.09 7.55
CA ASP A 81 -10.19 3.18 8.07
C ASP A 81 -9.91 2.15 9.17
N VAL A 82 -10.82 2.04 10.15
CA VAL A 82 -10.72 1.06 11.23
C VAL A 82 -10.64 -0.36 10.67
N PHE A 83 -11.46 -0.70 9.67
CA PHE A 83 -11.42 -2.00 9.01
C PHE A 83 -10.07 -2.26 8.33
N ILE A 84 -9.56 -1.28 7.56
CA ILE A 84 -8.28 -1.40 6.87
C ILE A 84 -7.13 -1.59 7.85
N HIS A 85 -7.06 -0.77 8.89
CA HIS A 85 -5.98 -0.77 9.85
C HIS A 85 -5.97 -2.02 10.74
N ASN A 86 -7.14 -2.45 11.23
CA ASN A 86 -7.22 -3.55 12.19
C ASN A 86 -7.30 -4.92 11.54
N ARG A 87 -7.88 -5.02 10.33
CA ARG A 87 -8.10 -6.31 9.66
C ARG A 87 -7.26 -6.46 8.40
N ALA A 88 -7.44 -5.58 7.42
CA ALA A 88 -6.88 -5.79 6.09
C ALA A 88 -5.34 -5.85 6.10
N ARG A 89 -4.68 -4.88 6.77
CA ARG A 89 -3.20 -4.85 6.84
C ARG A 89 -2.62 -6.09 7.53
N ALA A 90 -3.22 -6.50 8.65
CA ALA A 90 -2.77 -7.68 9.39
C ALA A 90 -2.94 -8.95 8.56
N ALA A 91 -4.04 -9.06 7.81
CA ALA A 91 -4.30 -10.21 6.95
C ALA A 91 -3.35 -10.25 5.74
N LEU A 92 -3.12 -9.13 5.07
CA LEU A 92 -2.18 -9.03 3.94
C LEU A 92 -0.74 -9.32 4.37
N ALA A 93 -0.34 -8.90 5.58
CA ALA A 93 0.97 -9.20 6.13
C ALA A 93 1.17 -10.71 6.36
N ARG A 94 0.10 -11.44 6.68
CA ARG A 94 0.11 -12.90 6.85
C ARG A 94 0.00 -13.66 5.53
N ASN A 95 -0.77 -13.11 4.58
CA ASN A 95 -1.01 -13.75 3.30
C ASN A 95 -1.10 -12.71 2.18
N THR A 96 -0.01 -12.57 1.42
CA THR A 96 0.07 -11.63 0.30
C THR A 96 -0.84 -12.03 -0.86
N GLU A 97 -1.31 -13.29 -0.96
CA GLU A 97 -2.22 -13.72 -2.04
C GLU A 97 -3.57 -13.01 -1.98
N LEU A 98 -3.95 -12.47 -0.81
CA LEU A 98 -5.16 -11.66 -0.66
C LEU A 98 -5.12 -10.39 -1.53
N SER A 99 -3.93 -9.86 -1.82
CA SER A 99 -3.75 -8.69 -2.70
C SER A 99 -4.20 -8.92 -4.14
N LYS A 100 -4.30 -10.18 -4.57
CA LYS A 100 -4.71 -10.55 -5.94
C LYS A 100 -6.23 -10.66 -6.06
N LEU A 101 -6.95 -10.61 -4.95
CA LEU A 101 -8.40 -10.67 -4.94
C LEU A 101 -8.97 -9.30 -5.31
N SER A 102 -10.11 -9.30 -6.00
CA SER A 102 -10.94 -8.11 -6.11
C SER A 102 -11.37 -7.60 -4.72
N PRO A 103 -11.59 -6.30 -4.52
CA PRO A 103 -12.03 -5.73 -3.24
C PRO A 103 -13.19 -6.46 -2.58
N SER A 104 -14.25 -6.82 -3.33
CA SER A 104 -15.39 -7.58 -2.80
C SER A 104 -14.98 -8.94 -2.23
N LYS A 105 -14.22 -9.75 -2.98
CA LYS A 105 -13.76 -11.07 -2.53
C LYS A 105 -12.82 -10.96 -1.33
N MET A 106 -11.96 -9.94 -1.32
CA MET A 106 -11.08 -9.67 -0.20
C MET A 106 -11.89 -9.33 1.04
N PHE A 107 -12.88 -8.44 0.94
CA PHE A 107 -13.80 -8.11 2.02
C PHE A 107 -14.51 -9.35 2.58
N ASP A 108 -15.12 -10.17 1.71
CA ASP A 108 -15.84 -11.37 2.14
C ASP A 108 -14.92 -12.36 2.88
N THR A 109 -13.69 -12.54 2.36
CA THR A 109 -12.68 -13.40 3.00
C THR A 109 -12.31 -12.89 4.39
N LEU A 110 -12.10 -11.58 4.54
CA LEU A 110 -11.74 -10.96 5.80
C LEU A 110 -12.89 -10.93 6.81
N ASN A 111 -14.13 -10.78 6.35
CA ASN A 111 -15.29 -10.71 7.22
C ASN A 111 -15.73 -12.10 7.72
N ASN A 112 -15.46 -13.16 6.95
CA ASN A 112 -15.74 -14.53 7.34
C ASN A 112 -14.64 -15.15 8.23
N ALA A 113 -13.45 -14.55 8.30
CA ALA A 113 -12.37 -15.02 9.17
C ALA A 113 -12.65 -14.81 10.68
N ASP A 114 -13.66 -14.01 11.02
CA ASP A 114 -14.08 -13.70 12.39
C ASP A 114 -15.32 -14.52 12.85
N LYS A 115 -15.77 -15.50 12.05
CA LYS A 115 -16.83 -16.46 12.42
C LYS A 115 -16.23 -17.84 12.70
#